data_AF-A0A2I0CUH2-F1
#
_entry.id   AF-A0A2I0CUH2-F1
#
_cell.length_a   1.000
_cell.length_b   1.000
_cell.length_c   1.000
_cell.angle_alpha   90.00
_cell.angle_beta   90.00
_cell.angle_gamma   90.00
#
_symmetry.space_group_name_H-M   'P 1'
#
loop_
_entity.id
_entity.type
_entity.pdbx_description
1 polymer ?
#
loop_
_entity_poly.entity_id
_entity_poly.type
_entity_poly.pdbx_seq_one_letter_code
_entity_poly.pdbx_strand_id
1 'polypeptide(L)'
;MHKIMQGLMLLWLGGQALAGEEPALQWQRDVQAQEQAASRQTDFNTYNYQPRPAVNRMQPPARLPVAAKPAPPRWVKQQAKVYWQQHDRSRQVFTAHWRSQDGWIDYASVCANYRAGSLSYRDCRKAAKRYFVERCKAGKGAGYCHAENNFFL
;
A
#
# COMPACT_ATOMS: atom_id res chain seq x y z
N MET A 1 64.27 21.65 -28.98
CA MET A 1 62.84 22.02 -29.09
C MET A 1 62.35 22.49 -27.73
N HIS A 2 61.48 23.50 -27.75
CA HIS A 2 60.70 24.09 -26.65
C HIS A 2 61.32 25.26 -25.88
N LYS A 3 60.57 26.37 -25.99
CA LYS A 3 60.92 27.78 -25.82
C LYS A 3 60.90 28.24 -24.37
N ILE A 4 61.77 29.19 -24.12
CA ILE A 4 61.94 30.02 -22.92
C ILE A 4 60.77 31.01 -22.80
N MET A 5 60.28 31.17 -21.57
CA MET A 5 59.32 32.20 -21.16
C MET A 5 59.85 33.61 -21.46
N GLN A 6 59.03 34.45 -22.08
CA GLN A 6 59.22 35.90 -22.05
C GLN A 6 57.91 36.54 -21.60
N GLY A 7 58.00 37.30 -20.51
CA GLY A 7 56.98 38.27 -20.14
C GLY A 7 57.09 39.50 -21.03
N LEU A 8 55.96 40.16 -21.26
CA LEU A 8 55.93 41.51 -21.79
C LEU A 8 54.93 42.34 -20.98
N MET A 9 55.49 43.34 -20.29
CA MET A 9 54.83 44.56 -19.85
C MET A 9 54.00 45.18 -20.97
N LEU A 10 52.82 45.71 -20.65
CA LEU A 10 52.25 46.87 -21.33
C LEU A 10 51.49 47.75 -20.33
N LEU A 11 51.82 49.03 -20.43
CA LEU A 11 51.48 50.13 -19.56
C LEU A 11 50.06 50.67 -19.80
N TRP A 12 49.56 51.36 -18.75
CA TRP A 12 48.69 52.54 -18.73
C TRP A 12 47.90 52.90 -20.00
N LEU A 13 46.60 53.18 -19.83
CA LEU A 13 45.99 54.45 -20.25
C LEU A 13 44.64 54.64 -19.55
N GLY A 14 44.58 55.67 -18.71
CA GLY A 14 43.33 56.16 -18.12
C GLY A 14 42.42 56.75 -19.20
N GLY A 15 41.15 56.36 -19.16
CA GLY A 15 40.07 56.99 -19.90
C GLY A 15 39.01 57.47 -18.91
N GLN A 16 39.10 58.73 -18.50
CA GLN A 16 38.04 59.41 -17.77
C GLN A 16 36.91 59.71 -18.76
N ALA A 17 35.82 58.95 -18.71
CA ALA A 17 34.60 59.26 -19.44
C ALA A 17 33.86 60.37 -18.68
N LEU A 18 34.10 61.63 -19.06
CA LEU A 18 33.21 62.74 -18.72
C LEU A 18 31.94 62.58 -19.57
N ALA A 19 30.93 61.94 -19.00
CA ALA A 19 29.60 61.87 -19.58
C ALA A 19 28.93 63.26 -19.50
N GLY A 20 29.17 64.09 -20.51
CA GLY A 20 28.26 65.16 -20.88
C GLY A 20 27.00 64.52 -21.47
N GLU A 21 25.95 64.43 -20.67
CA GLU A 21 24.66 63.84 -21.02
C GLU A 21 23.95 64.73 -22.07
N GLU A 22 23.74 64.18 -23.28
CA GLU A 22 23.05 64.89 -24.36
C GLU A 22 21.58 65.16 -24.00
N PRO A 23 21.11 66.43 -23.99
CA PRO A 23 19.73 66.78 -23.65
C PRO A 23 18.69 66.20 -24.62
N ALA A 24 19.12 65.71 -25.79
CA ALA A 24 18.28 65.10 -26.81
C ALA A 24 17.71 63.72 -26.41
N LEU A 25 18.34 62.99 -25.49
CA LEU A 25 17.83 61.69 -25.03
C LEU A 25 16.89 61.82 -23.82
N GLN A 26 17.01 62.93 -23.09
CA GLN A 26 16.21 63.21 -21.90
C GLN A 26 14.74 63.46 -22.27
N TRP A 27 14.47 64.29 -23.27
CA TRP A 27 13.09 64.58 -23.69
C TRP A 27 12.36 63.34 -24.20
N GLN A 28 13.06 62.40 -24.85
CA GLN A 28 12.48 61.13 -25.30
C GLN A 28 12.07 60.25 -24.12
N ARG A 29 12.93 60.17 -23.09
CA ARG A 29 12.60 59.48 -21.84
C ARG A 29 11.43 60.12 -21.11
N ASP A 30 11.37 61.45 -21.09
CA ASP A 30 10.28 62.17 -20.42
C ASP A 30 8.94 61.98 -21.15
N VAL A 31 8.93 62.01 -22.49
CA VAL A 31 7.74 61.71 -23.31
C VAL A 31 7.30 60.26 -23.09
N GLN A 32 8.22 59.30 -23.12
CA GLN A 32 7.88 57.89 -22.84
C GLN A 32 7.38 57.69 -21.41
N ALA A 33 7.94 58.38 -20.42
CA ALA A 33 7.48 58.32 -19.05
C ALA A 33 6.07 58.92 -18.89
N GLN A 34 5.76 60.00 -19.60
CA GLN A 34 4.42 60.59 -19.63
C GLN A 34 3.39 59.67 -20.31
N GLU A 35 3.74 59.01 -21.42
CA GLU A 35 2.87 58.02 -22.08
C GLU A 35 2.64 56.77 -21.20
N GLN A 36 3.68 56.31 -20.49
CA GLN A 36 3.56 55.22 -19.53
C GLN A 36 2.73 55.61 -18.30
N ALA A 37 2.77 56.88 -17.87
CA ALA A 37 1.93 57.39 -16.80
C ALA A 37 0.47 57.55 -17.26
N ALA A 38 0.25 58.00 -18.49
CA ALA A 38 -1.08 58.16 -19.10
C ALA A 38 -1.77 56.81 -19.41
N SER A 39 -1.00 55.76 -19.70
CA SER A 39 -1.53 54.40 -19.92
C SER A 39 -1.84 53.63 -18.63
N ARG A 40 -1.43 54.14 -17.46
CA ARG A 40 -1.81 53.56 -16.17
C ARG A 40 -3.24 54.00 -15.82
N GLN A 41 -4.10 53.02 -15.57
CA GLN A 41 -5.44 53.27 -15.06
C GLN A 41 -5.37 53.96 -13.69
N THR A 42 -5.83 55.21 -13.61
CA THR A 42 -5.88 56.02 -12.38
C THR A 42 -7.29 56.10 -11.77
N ASP A 43 -8.31 55.68 -12.52
CA ASP A 43 -9.71 55.66 -12.07
C ASP A 43 -10.15 54.23 -11.72
N PHE A 44 -10.52 54.04 -10.45
CA PHE A 44 -10.97 52.77 -9.91
C PHE A 44 -12.46 52.86 -9.56
N ASN A 45 -13.32 52.52 -10.52
CA ASN A 45 -14.77 52.47 -10.33
C ASN A 45 -15.31 51.04 -10.51
N THR A 46 -16.54 50.82 -10.05
CA THR A 46 -17.22 49.51 -10.07
C THR A 46 -17.44 48.96 -11.48
N TYR A 47 -17.47 49.82 -12.49
CA TYR A 47 -17.63 49.46 -13.91
C TYR A 47 -16.29 49.17 -14.62
N ASN A 48 -15.15 49.56 -14.03
CA ASN A 48 -13.80 49.44 -14.60
C ASN A 48 -12.88 48.52 -13.80
N TYR A 49 -13.45 47.68 -12.92
CA TYR A 49 -12.72 46.63 -12.22
C TYR A 49 -12.97 45.27 -12.87
N GLN A 50 -11.93 44.70 -13.49
CA GLN A 50 -11.95 43.33 -14.01
C GLN A 50 -11.07 42.43 -13.12
N PRO A 51 -11.66 41.55 -12.29
CA PRO A 51 -10.89 40.67 -11.42
C PRO A 51 -10.06 39.71 -12.26
N ARG A 52 -8.76 39.63 -11.97
CA ARG A 52 -7.88 38.67 -12.64
C ARG A 52 -8.19 37.25 -12.17
N PRO A 53 -8.18 36.24 -13.07
CA PRO A 53 -8.31 34.85 -12.66
C PRO A 53 -7.14 34.47 -11.73
N ALA A 54 -7.38 33.53 -10.83
CA ALA A 54 -6.36 33.04 -9.92
C ALA A 54 -5.19 32.42 -10.70
N VAL A 55 -4.04 33.12 -10.71
CA VAL A 55 -2.85 32.75 -11.48
C VAL A 55 -2.16 31.49 -10.93
N ASN A 56 -2.42 31.13 -9.67
CA ASN A 56 -1.78 29.99 -9.01
C ASN A 56 -2.84 29.01 -8.46
N ARG A 57 -3.33 28.11 -9.31
CA ARG A 57 -4.13 26.95 -8.86
C ARG A 57 -3.20 25.74 -8.76
N MET A 58 -2.85 25.34 -7.53
CA MET A 58 -2.14 24.08 -7.33
C MET A 58 -3.06 22.91 -7.66
N GLN A 59 -2.58 21.96 -8.46
CA GLN A 59 -3.34 20.76 -8.78
C GLN A 59 -3.36 19.84 -7.55
N PRO A 60 -4.53 19.31 -7.16
CA PRO A 60 -4.59 18.37 -6.05
C PRO A 60 -3.77 17.12 -6.37
N PRO A 61 -3.11 16.50 -5.37
CA PRO A 61 -2.31 15.31 -5.59
C PRO A 61 -3.18 14.18 -6.14
N ALA A 62 -2.63 13.41 -7.08
CA ALA A 62 -3.31 12.26 -7.66
C ALA A 62 -3.68 11.26 -6.56
N ARG A 63 -4.95 10.84 -6.52
CA ARG A 63 -5.40 9.79 -5.60
C ARG A 63 -4.88 8.45 -6.11
N LEU A 64 -3.91 7.87 -5.41
CA LEU A 64 -3.44 6.51 -5.69
C LEU A 64 -4.53 5.50 -5.28
N PRO A 65 -4.77 4.44 -6.07
CA PRO A 65 -5.66 3.37 -5.66
C PRO A 65 -5.08 2.65 -4.44
N VAL A 66 -5.86 2.54 -3.37
CA VAL A 66 -5.51 1.75 -2.19
C VAL A 66 -5.70 0.28 -2.56
N ALA A 67 -4.67 -0.54 -2.36
CA ALA A 67 -4.76 -1.99 -2.56
C ALA A 67 -5.89 -2.56 -1.69
N ALA A 68 -6.74 -3.41 -2.29
CA ALA A 68 -7.79 -4.09 -1.55
C ALA A 68 -7.18 -4.97 -0.46
N LYS A 69 -7.75 -4.92 0.75
CA LYS A 69 -7.34 -5.82 1.84
C LYS A 69 -7.60 -7.27 1.41
N PRO A 70 -6.68 -8.21 1.66
CA PRO A 70 -6.92 -9.62 1.38
C PRO A 70 -8.18 -10.07 2.14
N ALA A 71 -9.01 -10.89 1.48
CA ALA A 71 -10.22 -11.42 2.10
C ALA A 71 -9.84 -12.22 3.36
N PRO A 72 -10.68 -12.17 4.41
CA PRO A 72 -10.42 -12.97 5.60
C PRO A 72 -10.41 -14.46 5.23
N PRO A 73 -9.58 -15.26 5.89
CA PRO A 73 -9.52 -16.69 5.61
C PRO A 73 -10.88 -17.35 5.82
N ARG A 74 -11.31 -18.13 4.83
CA ARG A 74 -12.62 -18.77 4.83
C ARG A 74 -12.55 -20.12 5.53
N TRP A 75 -13.20 -20.21 6.68
CA TRP A 75 -13.41 -21.49 7.37
C TRP A 75 -14.45 -22.33 6.63
N VAL A 76 -14.09 -23.58 6.30
CA VAL A 76 -14.98 -24.58 5.73
C VAL A 76 -15.41 -25.55 6.82
N LYS A 77 -16.71 -25.67 7.07
CA LYS A 77 -17.25 -26.69 7.97
C LYS A 77 -17.29 -28.03 7.25
N GLN A 78 -16.79 -29.06 7.90
CA GLN A 78 -16.76 -30.42 7.40
C GLN A 78 -17.33 -31.38 8.45
N GLN A 79 -17.82 -32.51 7.99
CA GLN A 79 -18.30 -33.57 8.86
C GLN A 79 -18.06 -34.94 8.21
N ALA A 80 -17.84 -35.96 9.05
CA ALA A 80 -17.81 -37.35 8.61
C ALA A 80 -18.29 -38.29 9.71
N LYS A 81 -18.80 -39.46 9.30
CA LYS A 81 -19.03 -40.58 10.20
C LYS A 81 -17.70 -41.25 10.49
N VAL A 82 -17.36 -41.35 11.77
CA VAL A 82 -16.14 -41.97 12.27
C VAL A 82 -16.50 -43.12 13.20
N TYR A 83 -15.61 -44.10 13.30
CA TYR A 83 -15.90 -45.34 14.00
C TYR A 83 -14.85 -45.62 15.06
N TRP A 84 -15.31 -45.99 16.25
CA TRP A 84 -14.46 -46.47 17.33
C TRP A 84 -14.82 -47.92 17.65
N GLN A 85 -13.80 -48.76 17.79
CA GLN A 85 -13.97 -50.11 18.32
C GLN A 85 -13.66 -50.09 19.82
N GLN A 86 -14.60 -50.57 20.61
CA GLN A 86 -14.41 -50.75 22.05
C GLN A 86 -13.72 -52.09 22.33
N HIS A 87 -13.26 -52.27 23.57
CA HIS A 87 -12.55 -53.48 23.99
C HIS A 87 -13.39 -54.76 23.83
N ASP A 88 -14.71 -54.64 23.99
CA ASP A 88 -15.69 -55.72 23.80
C ASP A 88 -15.96 -56.07 22.31
N ARG A 89 -15.21 -55.47 21.38
CA ARG A 89 -15.41 -55.55 19.92
C ARG A 89 -16.68 -54.89 19.40
N SER A 90 -17.43 -54.18 20.26
CA SER A 90 -18.54 -53.36 19.79
C SER A 90 -18.01 -52.15 19.01
N ARG A 91 -18.78 -51.74 17.98
CA ARG A 91 -18.43 -50.61 17.11
C ARG A 91 -19.38 -49.46 17.38
N GLN A 92 -18.87 -48.38 17.92
CA GLN A 92 -19.61 -47.13 18.06
C GLN A 92 -19.38 -46.23 16.85
N VAL A 93 -20.44 -45.53 16.44
CA VAL A 93 -20.43 -44.58 15.33
C VAL A 93 -20.62 -43.18 15.89
N PHE A 94 -19.73 -42.27 15.53
CA PHE A 94 -19.84 -40.86 15.86
C PHE A 94 -19.91 -40.02 14.59
N THR A 95 -20.67 -38.94 14.63
CA THR A 95 -20.56 -37.88 13.63
C THR A 95 -19.55 -36.86 14.13
N ALA A 96 -18.37 -36.84 13.51
CA ALA A 96 -17.32 -35.86 13.82
C ALA A 96 -17.50 -34.62 12.96
N HIS A 97 -17.55 -33.45 13.59
CA HIS A 97 -17.54 -32.15 12.92
C HIS A 97 -16.18 -31.51 13.11
N TRP A 98 -15.69 -30.81 12.10
CA TRP A 98 -14.49 -29.98 12.21
C TRP A 98 -14.54 -28.83 11.21
N ARG A 99 -13.64 -27.87 11.38
CA ARG A 99 -13.40 -26.80 10.43
C ARG A 99 -12.05 -26.99 9.78
N SER A 100 -11.93 -26.53 8.54
CA SER A 100 -10.65 -26.37 7.88
C SER A 100 -10.49 -24.98 7.29
N GLN A 101 -9.25 -24.55 7.17
CA GLN A 101 -8.85 -23.30 6.55
C GLN A 101 -7.73 -23.63 5.56
N ASP A 102 -7.91 -23.28 4.29
CA ASP A 102 -6.92 -23.51 3.23
C ASP A 102 -6.43 -24.98 3.16
N GLY A 103 -7.33 -25.93 3.45
CA GLY A 103 -7.05 -27.37 3.48
C GLY A 103 -6.45 -27.89 4.79
N TRP A 104 -6.09 -27.02 5.74
CA TRP A 104 -5.60 -27.39 7.07
C TRP A 104 -6.75 -27.55 8.05
N ILE A 105 -6.77 -28.65 8.78
CA ILE A 105 -7.83 -28.97 9.75
C ILE A 105 -7.55 -28.24 11.07
N ASP A 106 -8.55 -27.56 11.61
CA ASP A 106 -8.52 -26.99 12.96
C ASP A 106 -8.82 -28.08 14.01
N TYR A 107 -7.78 -28.51 14.73
CA TYR A 107 -7.85 -29.61 15.69
C TYR A 107 -8.76 -29.34 16.88
N ALA A 108 -8.83 -28.10 17.32
CA ALA A 108 -9.67 -27.73 18.46
C ALA A 108 -11.16 -27.84 18.11
N SER A 109 -11.51 -27.70 16.83
CA SER A 109 -12.89 -27.82 16.36
C SER A 109 -13.39 -29.25 16.19
N VAL A 110 -12.50 -30.24 16.22
CA VAL A 110 -12.87 -31.65 15.97
C VAL A 110 -13.76 -32.17 17.10
N CYS A 111 -14.92 -32.72 16.73
CA CYS A 111 -15.93 -33.23 17.66
C CYS A 111 -16.51 -32.15 18.60
N ALA A 112 -16.41 -30.86 18.24
CA ALA A 112 -16.99 -29.76 19.04
C ALA A 112 -18.52 -29.80 19.16
N ASN A 113 -19.18 -30.69 18.40
CA ASN A 113 -20.62 -30.97 18.54
C ASN A 113 -20.97 -31.79 19.80
N TYR A 114 -19.99 -32.42 20.46
CA TYR A 114 -20.18 -33.11 21.73
C TYR A 114 -19.72 -32.24 22.90
N ARG A 115 -20.35 -32.41 24.07
CA ARG A 115 -19.96 -31.69 25.29
C ARG A 115 -18.50 -31.97 25.64
N ALA A 116 -17.68 -30.92 25.76
CA ALA A 116 -16.29 -31.03 26.17
C ALA A 116 -16.16 -31.82 27.49
N GLY A 117 -15.20 -32.74 27.55
CA GLY A 117 -14.96 -33.61 28.70
C GLY A 117 -15.86 -34.86 28.80
N SER A 118 -16.93 -34.97 27.99
CA SER A 118 -17.75 -36.19 27.95
C SER A 118 -16.98 -37.39 27.37
N LEU A 119 -17.43 -38.60 27.71
CA LEU A 119 -16.90 -39.83 27.12
C LEU A 119 -17.12 -39.85 25.60
N SER A 120 -18.29 -39.42 25.13
CA SER A 120 -18.59 -39.30 23.70
C SER A 120 -17.63 -38.34 22.98
N TYR A 121 -17.25 -37.23 23.60
CA TYR A 121 -16.26 -36.31 23.05
C TYR A 121 -14.89 -37.01 22.92
N ARG A 122 -14.42 -37.68 23.97
CA ARG A 122 -13.14 -38.42 23.96
C ARG A 122 -13.13 -39.55 22.93
N ASP A 123 -14.19 -40.34 22.87
CA ASP A 123 -14.33 -41.46 21.93
C ASP A 123 -14.47 -40.97 20.48
N CYS A 124 -15.22 -39.91 20.24
CA CYS A 124 -15.29 -39.25 18.93
C CYS A 124 -13.91 -38.78 18.48
N ARG A 125 -13.12 -38.15 19.36
CA ARG A 125 -11.77 -37.71 19.02
C ARG A 125 -10.86 -38.90 18.71
N LYS A 126 -10.90 -39.99 19.48
CA LYS A 126 -10.16 -41.23 19.16
C LYS A 126 -10.53 -41.79 17.78
N ALA A 127 -11.83 -41.83 17.48
CA ALA A 127 -12.33 -42.26 16.17
C ALA A 127 -11.89 -41.32 15.03
N ALA A 128 -11.95 -40.01 15.25
CA ALA A 128 -11.56 -39.00 14.28
C ALA A 128 -10.06 -39.06 13.95
N LYS A 129 -9.21 -39.31 14.94
CA LYS A 129 -7.77 -39.52 14.71
C LYS A 129 -7.54 -40.65 13.70
N ARG A 130 -8.15 -41.81 13.95
CA ARG A 130 -8.08 -42.96 13.03
C ARG A 130 -8.57 -42.62 11.63
N TYR A 131 -9.69 -41.92 11.54
CA TYR A 131 -10.22 -41.46 10.25
C TYR A 131 -9.21 -40.58 9.50
N PHE A 132 -8.57 -39.62 10.16
CA PHE A 132 -7.58 -38.77 9.51
C PHE A 132 -6.34 -39.54 9.04
N VAL A 133 -5.86 -40.52 9.82
CA VAL A 133 -4.77 -41.42 9.40
C VAL A 133 -5.14 -42.18 8.14
N GLU A 134 -6.36 -42.75 8.09
CA GLU A 134 -6.84 -43.48 6.90
C GLU A 134 -6.94 -42.57 5.68
N ARG A 135 -7.38 -41.31 5.86
CA ARG A 135 -7.46 -40.31 4.78
C ARG A 135 -6.08 -39.83 4.32
N CYS A 136 -5.13 -39.69 5.24
CA CYS A 136 -3.73 -39.39 4.91
C CYS A 136 -3.13 -40.51 4.05
N LYS A 137 -3.25 -41.77 4.50
CA LYS A 137 -2.78 -42.95 3.75
C LYS A 137 -3.42 -43.09 2.38
N ALA A 138 -4.68 -42.70 2.24
CA ALA A 138 -5.39 -42.70 0.96
C ALA A 138 -5.05 -41.51 0.04
N GLY A 139 -4.08 -40.66 0.40
CA GLY A 139 -3.62 -39.53 -0.43
C GLY A 139 -4.64 -38.40 -0.58
N LYS A 140 -5.55 -38.23 0.39
CA LYS A 140 -6.71 -37.30 0.25
C LYS A 140 -6.39 -35.84 0.60
N GLY A 141 -5.14 -35.52 0.89
CA GLY A 141 -4.64 -34.17 1.11
C GLY A 141 -3.68 -34.06 2.29
N ALA A 142 -2.69 -33.17 2.19
CA ALA A 142 -1.65 -32.96 3.21
C ALA A 142 -2.22 -32.54 4.58
N GLY A 143 -3.36 -31.83 4.60
CA GLY A 143 -4.03 -31.42 5.84
C GLY A 143 -4.47 -32.59 6.74
N TYR A 144 -4.81 -33.74 6.15
CA TYR A 144 -5.12 -34.95 6.93
C TYR A 144 -3.86 -35.57 7.56
N CYS A 145 -2.73 -35.53 6.86
CA CYS A 145 -1.46 -36.03 7.39
C CYS A 145 -0.91 -35.13 8.50
N HIS A 146 -1.06 -33.81 8.38
CA HIS A 146 -0.74 -32.90 9.48
C HIS A 146 -1.64 -33.14 10.70
N ALA A 147 -2.91 -33.48 10.45
CA ALA A 147 -3.86 -33.80 11.51
C ALA A 147 -3.50 -35.05 12.30
N GLU A 148 -2.88 -36.05 11.71
CA GLU A 148 -2.46 -37.25 12.42
C GLU A 148 -1.44 -36.96 13.54
N ASN A 149 -0.47 -36.08 13.26
CA ASN A 149 0.68 -35.83 14.14
C ASN A 149 0.39 -34.84 15.27
N ASN A 150 -0.44 -33.82 15.03
CA ASN A 150 -0.72 -32.75 16.01
C ASN A 150 -1.98 -32.97 16.86
N PHE A 151 -2.72 -34.06 16.60
CA PHE A 151 -3.97 -34.33 17.28
C PHE A 151 -3.74 -35.11 18.58
N PHE A 152 -3.58 -34.37 19.70
CA PHE A 152 -3.37 -34.89 21.05
C PHE A 152 -4.68 -35.25 21.76
N LEU A 153 -4.85 -36.50 22.18
CA LEU A 153 -6.04 -36.99 22.90
C LEU A 153 -6.07 -36.52 24.36
#